data_AF-A0A016VN90-F1
#
_entry.id   AF-A0A016VN90-F1
#
_cell.length_a   1.000
_cell.length_b   1.000
_cell.length_c   1.000
_cell.angle_alpha   90.00
_cell.angle_beta   90.00
_cell.angle_gamma   90.00
#
_symmetry.space_group_name_H-M   'P 1'
#
loop_
_entity.id
_entity.type
_entity.pdbx_description
1 polymer ?
#
loop_
_entity_poly.entity_id
_entity_poly.type
_entity_poly.pdbx_seq_one_letter_code
_entity_poly.pdbx_strand_id
1 'polypeptide(L)'
;MILNVLMEAVNADGLSTSRLRGPHLARLELIGRFTKEDEPVRSLLDKMSLGTAIDLMINYVLRFYAKPCCYNDIVQYLWLLNDANKEELIDGLKEFIDSVIHQREQAGEDSDANCWAVIMNERLRRTIGNIDRMPREDRRKHVQLIIRGILQPNREQLAGTALAQLAAAILWNEWRVHGCMYRMVALTRALDIKSVQRDTLGYIMFPMPELCGRFNVGIVHYTEMVEVYEQAEKEISEALIGAYRNGAFMQVPNLVELADKMKRSAMSVGANELHRYLSALFAIDNIDEAVNTLHGSDDTIEWDLLTDNRDLSVIPSFERNIKQELDDIRRDTQQEFVDMTRLRHYLSQAIGSAGGAKGAGPEELGADVTLLKVHLEHCRQSYSVNEQQVISIMLLSLLLRVIFISYQYYRIFKGFFLKIHLVAKV
;
A
#
# COMPACT_ATOMS: atom_id res chain seq x y z
N MET A 1 36.90 -29.45 -0.99
CA MET A 1 36.92 -28.91 -2.37
C MET A 1 35.95 -27.73 -2.52
N ILE A 2 34.63 -27.92 -2.34
CA ILE A 2 33.64 -26.83 -2.50
C ILE A 2 33.91 -25.64 -1.56
N LEU A 3 34.23 -25.88 -0.28
CA LEU A 3 34.53 -24.81 0.68
C LEU A 3 35.72 -23.94 0.24
N ASN A 4 36.77 -24.56 -0.30
CA ASN A 4 37.96 -23.84 -0.76
C ASN A 4 37.66 -22.99 -2.00
N VAL A 5 36.87 -23.53 -2.94
CA VAL A 5 36.41 -22.78 -4.12
C VAL A 5 35.56 -21.57 -3.70
N LEU A 6 34.67 -21.74 -2.71
CA LEU A 6 33.88 -20.63 -2.17
C LEU A 6 34.77 -19.60 -1.45
N MET A 7 35.74 -20.03 -0.65
CA MET A 7 36.67 -19.12 0.02
C MET A 7 37.50 -18.32 -0.99
N GLU A 8 38.06 -18.97 -2.01
CA GLU A 8 38.81 -18.31 -3.08
C GLU A 8 37.94 -17.34 -3.88
N ALA A 9 36.72 -17.73 -4.24
CA ALA A 9 35.81 -16.89 -4.99
C ALA A 9 35.35 -15.65 -4.20
N VAL A 10 35.11 -15.79 -2.89
CA VAL A 10 34.57 -14.72 -2.05
C VAL A 10 35.67 -13.79 -1.52
N ASN A 11 36.88 -14.31 -1.29
CA ASN A 11 38.03 -13.55 -0.78
C ASN A 11 39.03 -13.12 -1.86
N ALA A 12 38.79 -13.41 -3.13
CA ALA A 12 39.66 -12.93 -4.20
C ALA A 12 39.81 -11.40 -4.13
N ASP A 13 41.06 -10.92 -4.16
CA ASP A 13 41.45 -9.52 -3.90
C ASP A 13 40.74 -8.50 -4.82
N GLY A 14 40.32 -8.95 -6.02
CA GLY A 14 39.54 -8.14 -6.95
C GLY A 14 38.09 -7.92 -6.54
N LEU A 15 37.52 -8.77 -5.68
CA LEU A 15 36.12 -8.65 -5.20
C LEU A 15 36.00 -7.65 -4.05
N SER A 16 36.96 -7.63 -3.11
CA SER A 16 36.95 -6.69 -1.96
C SER A 16 37.17 -5.24 -2.38
N THR A 17 37.91 -5.03 -3.47
CA THR A 17 38.16 -3.71 -4.06
C THR A 17 37.20 -3.39 -5.21
N SER A 18 36.33 -4.34 -5.59
CA SER A 18 35.44 -4.21 -6.74
C SER A 18 34.51 -3.01 -6.62
N ARG A 19 34.25 -2.40 -7.79
CA ARG A 19 33.15 -1.44 -7.97
C ARG A 19 31.80 -2.12 -8.26
N LEU A 20 31.79 -3.45 -8.39
CA LEU A 20 30.56 -4.23 -8.54
C LEU A 20 29.94 -4.48 -7.16
N ARG A 21 28.62 -4.34 -7.05
CA ARG A 21 27.85 -4.53 -5.81
C ARG A 21 27.74 -6.01 -5.41
N GLY A 22 27.50 -6.88 -6.38
CA GLY A 22 27.25 -8.31 -6.19
C GLY A 22 28.27 -9.03 -5.29
N PRO A 23 29.59 -8.88 -5.52
CA PRO A 23 30.65 -9.38 -4.65
C PRO A 23 30.47 -9.09 -3.16
N HIS A 24 30.13 -7.85 -2.81
CA HIS A 24 30.00 -7.43 -1.42
C HIS A 24 28.71 -7.97 -0.78
N LEU A 25 27.61 -7.98 -1.54
CA LEU A 25 26.33 -8.55 -1.10
C LEU A 25 26.39 -10.07 -0.95
N ALA A 26 27.17 -10.76 -1.80
CA ALA A 26 27.38 -12.19 -1.70
C ALA A 26 28.01 -12.62 -0.37
N ARG A 27 28.89 -11.78 0.21
CA ARG A 27 29.47 -12.02 1.55
C ARG A 27 28.40 -11.99 2.64
N LEU A 28 27.54 -10.97 2.62
CA LEU A 28 26.42 -10.84 3.56
C LEU A 28 25.40 -11.98 3.40
N GLU A 29 25.07 -12.34 2.16
CA GLU A 29 24.17 -13.46 1.85
C GLU A 29 24.74 -14.79 2.33
N LEU A 30 26.05 -15.03 2.16
CA LEU A 30 26.70 -16.25 2.63
C LEU A 30 26.67 -16.36 4.16
N ILE A 31 26.99 -15.27 4.86
CA ILE A 31 26.85 -15.18 6.32
C ILE A 31 25.40 -15.50 6.72
N GLY A 32 24.42 -14.87 6.08
CA GLY A 32 23.02 -15.08 6.41
C GLY A 32 22.53 -16.51 6.18
N ARG A 33 22.91 -17.15 5.08
CA ARG A 33 22.54 -18.55 4.82
C ARG A 33 23.12 -19.48 5.88
N PHE A 34 24.42 -19.40 6.14
CA PHE A 34 25.08 -20.28 7.12
C PHE A 34 24.61 -20.04 8.55
N THR A 35 24.20 -18.81 8.90
CA THR A 35 23.66 -18.48 10.22
C THR A 35 22.33 -19.19 10.51
N LYS A 36 21.55 -19.47 9.46
CA LYS A 36 20.26 -20.20 9.56
C LYS A 36 20.42 -21.72 9.65
N GLU A 37 21.59 -22.25 9.31
CA GLU A 37 21.88 -23.69 9.39
C GLU A 37 22.27 -24.11 10.80
N ASP A 38 22.09 -25.38 11.12
CA ASP A 38 22.53 -25.97 12.39
C ASP A 38 24.06 -26.21 12.43
N GLU A 39 24.59 -26.45 13.62
CA GLU A 39 25.94 -27.00 13.74
C GLU A 39 26.00 -28.40 13.12
N PRO A 40 27.07 -28.78 12.38
CA PRO A 40 28.39 -28.14 12.28
C PRO A 40 28.55 -27.16 11.10
N VAL A 41 27.52 -26.94 10.28
CA VAL A 41 27.62 -26.12 9.06
C VAL A 41 27.91 -24.68 9.42
N ARG A 42 27.25 -24.15 10.46
CA ARG A 42 27.45 -22.78 10.96
C ARG A 42 28.90 -22.49 11.35
N SER A 43 29.59 -23.41 12.03
CA SER A 43 31.03 -23.28 12.38
C SER A 43 31.99 -23.13 11.18
N LEU A 44 31.54 -23.43 9.96
CA LEU A 44 32.36 -23.21 8.76
C LEU A 44 32.55 -21.72 8.45
N LEU A 45 31.69 -20.83 8.95
CA LEU A 45 31.83 -19.39 8.78
C LEU A 45 33.16 -18.88 9.35
N ASP A 46 33.55 -19.38 10.53
CA ASP A 46 34.79 -18.97 11.20
C ASP A 46 36.02 -19.28 10.34
N LYS A 47 35.94 -20.34 9.51
CA LYS A 47 37.03 -20.75 8.61
C LYS A 47 37.10 -19.88 7.35
N MET A 48 36.00 -19.23 6.95
CA MET A 48 35.95 -18.43 5.72
C MET A 48 36.50 -17.01 5.90
N SER A 49 36.66 -16.54 7.14
CA SER A 49 37.25 -15.22 7.46
C SER A 49 36.61 -14.06 6.68
N LEU A 50 35.27 -14.03 6.62
CA LEU A 50 34.51 -13.04 5.82
C LEU A 50 34.44 -11.65 6.45
N GLY A 51 34.78 -11.52 7.74
CA GLY A 51 34.55 -10.32 8.55
C GLY A 51 33.17 -10.35 9.23
N THR A 52 32.89 -9.33 10.04
CA THR A 52 31.60 -9.21 10.73
C THR A 52 30.54 -8.60 9.79
N ALA A 53 29.26 -8.91 10.03
CA ALA A 53 28.17 -8.35 9.23
C ALA A 53 28.12 -6.82 9.30
N ILE A 54 28.40 -6.22 10.46
CA ILE A 54 28.40 -4.76 10.64
C ILE A 54 29.53 -4.10 9.84
N ASP A 55 30.75 -4.64 9.90
CA ASP A 55 31.89 -4.10 9.15
C ASP A 55 31.64 -4.16 7.64
N LEU A 56 31.08 -5.28 7.17
CA LEU A 56 30.73 -5.46 5.77
C LEU A 56 29.65 -4.47 5.32
N MET A 57 28.63 -4.22 6.15
CA MET A 57 27.59 -3.23 5.85
C MET A 57 28.13 -1.80 5.84
N ILE A 58 28.94 -1.41 6.84
CA ILE A 58 29.58 -0.10 6.89
C ILE A 58 30.42 0.09 5.63
N ASN A 59 31.34 -0.83 5.33
CA ASN A 59 32.20 -0.76 4.14
C ASN A 59 31.41 -0.69 2.83
N TYR A 60 30.29 -1.41 2.74
CA TYR A 60 29.40 -1.33 1.59
C TYR A 60 28.78 0.06 1.44
N VAL A 61 28.24 0.63 2.52
CA VAL A 61 27.63 1.96 2.49
C VAL A 61 28.68 3.03 2.15
N LEU A 62 29.86 2.99 2.79
CA LEU A 62 30.98 3.90 2.49
C LEU A 62 31.32 3.93 0.99
N ARG A 63 31.18 2.80 0.32
CA ARG A 63 31.49 2.64 -1.10
C ARG A 63 30.34 3.03 -2.04
N PHE A 64 29.10 2.75 -1.65
CA PHE A 64 27.95 2.84 -2.55
C PHE A 64 26.86 3.83 -2.13
N TYR A 65 27.01 4.60 -1.04
CA TYR A 65 25.99 5.54 -0.53
C TYR A 65 25.44 6.51 -1.58
N ALA A 66 26.28 6.95 -2.53
CA ALA A 66 25.88 7.86 -3.61
C ALA A 66 25.00 7.20 -4.69
N LYS A 67 24.66 5.91 -4.53
CA LYS A 67 23.79 5.17 -5.46
C LYS A 67 22.40 4.98 -4.85
N PRO A 68 21.31 5.25 -5.59
CA PRO A 68 19.93 5.15 -5.09
C PRO A 68 19.57 3.78 -4.48
N CYS A 69 20.20 2.72 -4.99
CA CYS A 69 19.97 1.34 -4.60
C CYS A 69 20.65 0.93 -3.29
N CYS A 70 21.61 1.70 -2.77
CA CYS A 70 22.42 1.31 -1.61
C CYS A 70 21.58 0.92 -0.40
N TYR A 71 20.53 1.71 -0.12
CA TYR A 71 19.58 1.43 0.95
C TYR A 71 18.88 0.07 0.75
N ASN A 72 18.31 -0.17 -0.43
CA ASN A 72 17.56 -1.39 -0.72
C ASN A 72 18.45 -2.64 -0.68
N ASP A 73 19.74 -2.48 -0.99
CA ASP A 73 20.71 -3.56 -0.90
C ASP A 73 21.01 -3.91 0.58
N ILE A 74 21.22 -2.92 1.45
CA ILE A 74 21.57 -3.13 2.87
C ILE A 74 20.39 -3.54 3.74
N VAL A 75 19.22 -2.97 3.50
CA VAL A 75 18.04 -3.18 4.38
C VAL A 75 17.67 -4.66 4.50
N GLN A 76 17.88 -5.43 3.44
CA GLN A 76 17.60 -6.86 3.37
C GLN A 76 18.46 -7.70 4.32
N TYR A 77 19.58 -7.16 4.81
CA TYR A 77 20.51 -7.87 5.68
C TYR A 77 20.50 -7.35 7.12
N LEU A 78 19.70 -6.32 7.46
CA LEU A 78 19.64 -5.75 8.82
C LEU A 78 19.23 -6.77 9.89
N TRP A 79 18.58 -7.88 9.50
CA TRP A 79 18.24 -8.98 10.41
C TRP A 79 19.47 -9.75 10.92
N LEU A 80 20.64 -9.61 10.27
CA LEU A 80 21.92 -10.14 10.75
C LEU A 80 22.46 -9.37 11.95
N LEU A 81 21.94 -8.18 12.22
CA LEU A 81 22.38 -7.32 13.31
C LEU A 81 21.42 -7.43 14.49
N ASN A 82 21.98 -7.54 15.69
CA ASN A 82 21.23 -7.31 16.92
C ASN A 82 20.97 -5.80 17.11
N ASP A 83 20.17 -5.43 18.11
CA ASP A 83 19.82 -4.02 18.32
C ASP A 83 21.02 -3.14 18.70
N ALA A 84 22.05 -3.67 19.37
CA ALA A 84 23.28 -2.93 19.67
C ALA A 84 24.09 -2.61 18.39
N ASN A 85 24.30 -3.61 17.53
CA ASN A 85 25.01 -3.46 16.26
C ASN A 85 24.26 -2.56 15.27
N LYS A 86 22.92 -2.49 15.37
CA LYS A 86 22.12 -1.53 14.58
C LYS A 86 22.37 -0.08 15.01
N GLU A 87 22.46 0.18 16.32
CA GLU A 87 22.81 1.52 16.81
C GLU A 87 24.25 1.88 16.42
N GLU A 88 25.19 0.93 16.54
CA GLU A 88 26.59 1.11 16.10
C GLU A 88 26.68 1.43 14.59
N LEU A 89 25.91 0.72 13.75
CA LEU A 89 25.82 1.03 12.32
C LEU A 89 25.35 2.47 12.09
N ILE A 90 24.34 2.92 12.83
CA ILE A 90 23.79 4.28 12.70
C ILE A 90 24.78 5.36 13.15
N ASP A 91 25.53 5.11 14.22
CA ASP A 91 26.55 6.03 14.73
C ASP A 91 27.74 6.10 13.78
N GLY A 92 28.25 4.96 13.31
CA GLY A 92 29.34 4.93 12.32
C GLY A 92 28.97 5.62 11.00
N LEU A 93 27.71 5.50 10.56
CA LEU A 93 27.21 6.22 9.38
C LEU A 93 27.08 7.72 9.62
N LYS A 94 26.72 8.15 10.84
CA LYS A 94 26.64 9.58 11.19
C LYS A 94 28.01 10.25 11.06
N GLU A 95 29.02 9.67 11.69
CA GLU A 95 30.40 10.19 11.65
C GLU A 95 30.93 10.25 10.22
N PHE A 96 30.66 9.21 9.43
CA PHE A 96 31.03 9.21 8.01
C PHE A 96 30.36 10.32 7.22
N ILE A 97 29.05 10.50 7.38
CA ILE A 97 28.30 11.52 6.63
C ILE A 97 28.80 12.92 6.98
N ASP A 98 29.01 13.19 8.26
CA ASP A 98 29.56 14.47 8.72
C ASP A 98 30.95 14.70 8.10
N SER A 99 31.79 13.66 8.02
CA SER A 99 33.11 13.72 7.37
C SER A 99 33.02 13.96 5.86
N VAL A 100 32.17 13.22 5.14
CA VAL A 100 31.98 13.34 3.68
C VAL A 100 31.44 14.70 3.29
N ILE A 101 30.43 15.19 4.02
CA ILE A 101 29.85 16.51 3.78
C ILE A 101 30.93 17.57 3.96
N HIS A 102 31.69 17.51 5.07
CA HIS A 102 32.73 18.49 5.35
C HIS A 102 33.86 18.50 4.30
N GLN A 103 34.34 17.32 3.90
CA GLN A 103 35.39 17.20 2.89
C GLN A 103 34.96 17.73 1.51
N ARG A 104 33.70 17.50 1.14
CA ARG A 104 33.19 17.92 -0.19
C ARG A 104 32.77 19.38 -0.25
N GLU A 105 32.26 19.93 0.85
CA GLU A 105 32.05 21.37 0.99
C GLU A 105 33.36 22.15 0.79
N GLN A 106 34.47 21.63 1.32
CA GLN A 106 35.80 22.20 1.10
C GLN A 106 36.30 22.05 -0.34
N ALA A 107 35.90 20.98 -1.04
CA ALA A 107 36.31 20.70 -2.43
C ALA A 107 35.47 21.43 -3.49
N GLY A 108 34.35 22.07 -3.10
CA GLY A 108 33.43 22.72 -4.04
C GLY A 108 32.71 21.72 -4.97
N GLU A 109 32.62 20.45 -4.56
CA GLU A 109 32.09 19.35 -5.36
C GLU A 109 30.59 19.06 -5.12
N ASP A 110 30.05 18.25 -6.04
CA ASP A 110 28.65 17.97 -6.35
C ASP A 110 27.69 17.75 -5.15
N SER A 111 26.61 18.55 -5.12
CA SER A 111 25.62 18.60 -4.04
C SER A 111 24.76 17.33 -3.92
N ASP A 112 24.67 16.52 -4.98
CA ASP A 112 23.73 15.41 -5.05
C ASP A 112 24.22 14.14 -4.36
N ALA A 113 25.52 13.86 -4.41
CA ALA A 113 26.06 12.72 -3.68
C ALA A 113 26.03 12.93 -2.15
N ASN A 114 26.16 14.18 -1.69
CA ASN A 114 25.92 14.55 -0.28
C ASN A 114 24.44 14.36 0.09
N CYS A 115 23.54 14.72 -0.82
CA CYS A 115 22.11 14.48 -0.66
C CYS A 115 21.80 12.99 -0.51
N TRP A 116 22.39 12.12 -1.34
CA TRP A 116 22.23 10.67 -1.23
C TRP A 116 22.74 10.10 0.11
N ALA A 117 23.81 10.67 0.67
CA ALA A 117 24.30 10.30 2.00
C ALA A 117 23.25 10.61 3.08
N VAL A 118 22.65 11.80 3.03
CA VAL A 118 21.55 12.20 3.92
C VAL A 118 20.35 11.27 3.74
N ILE A 119 19.91 11.03 2.51
CA ILE A 119 18.78 10.13 2.19
C ILE A 119 19.02 8.72 2.76
N MET A 120 20.23 8.17 2.59
CA MET A 120 20.60 6.85 3.10
C MET A 120 20.46 6.78 4.63
N ASN A 121 20.99 7.77 5.34
CA ASN A 121 20.92 7.87 6.80
C ASN A 121 19.47 7.99 7.29
N GLU A 122 18.70 8.87 6.65
CA GLU A 122 17.30 9.10 6.99
C GLU A 122 16.46 7.82 6.83
N ARG A 123 16.68 7.06 5.75
CA ARG A 123 15.99 5.79 5.52
C ARG A 123 16.37 4.73 6.55
N LEU A 124 17.67 4.56 6.83
CA LEU A 124 18.14 3.57 7.80
C LEU A 124 17.69 3.89 9.24
N ARG A 125 17.74 5.16 9.67
CA ARG A 125 17.30 5.58 11.01
C ARG A 125 15.83 5.28 11.26
N ARG A 126 14.97 5.48 10.26
CA ARG A 126 13.55 5.10 10.33
C ARG A 126 13.40 3.59 10.42
N THR A 127 14.15 2.85 9.60
CA THR A 127 14.00 1.39 9.52
C THR A 127 14.41 0.69 10.80
N ILE A 128 15.44 1.22 11.46
CA ILE A 128 15.92 0.71 12.75
C ILE A 128 15.01 1.16 13.91
N GLY A 129 14.16 2.18 13.70
CA GLY A 129 13.26 2.74 14.72
C GLY A 129 13.94 3.75 15.65
N ASN A 130 15.09 4.31 15.25
CA ASN A 130 15.80 5.31 16.05
C ASN A 130 15.04 6.65 16.08
N ILE A 131 14.33 6.99 14.98
CA ILE A 131 13.52 8.22 14.89
C ILE A 131 12.44 8.28 15.98
N ASP A 132 11.79 7.17 16.32
CA ASP A 132 10.72 7.15 17.32
C ASP A 132 11.20 7.52 18.72
N ARG A 133 12.47 7.24 19.01
CA ARG A 133 13.13 7.54 20.29
C ARG A 133 13.67 8.97 20.36
N MET A 134 13.73 9.69 19.23
CA MET A 134 14.30 11.03 19.18
C MET A 134 13.39 12.09 19.83
N PRO A 135 13.96 13.09 20.53
CA PRO A 135 13.23 14.27 20.97
C PRO A 135 12.50 14.96 19.81
N ARG A 136 11.36 15.59 20.11
CA ARG A 136 10.52 16.27 19.10
C ARG A 136 11.30 17.35 18.34
N GLU A 137 12.20 18.06 19.01
CA GLU A 137 13.00 19.11 18.39
C GLU A 137 13.96 18.55 17.34
N ASP A 138 14.63 17.44 17.64
CA ASP A 138 15.55 16.82 16.70
C ASP A 138 14.81 16.21 15.52
N ARG A 139 13.67 15.55 15.75
CA ARG A 139 12.78 15.11 14.66
C ARG A 139 12.40 16.24 13.72
N ARG A 140 12.08 17.43 14.25
CA ARG A 140 11.78 18.62 13.41
C ARG A 140 12.99 19.05 12.59
N LYS A 141 14.22 18.99 13.15
CA LYS A 141 15.44 19.30 12.39
C LYS A 141 15.62 18.33 11.20
N HIS A 142 15.41 17.04 11.41
CA HIS A 142 15.46 16.03 10.33
C HIS A 142 14.42 16.32 9.22
N VAL A 143 13.18 16.64 9.59
CA VAL A 143 12.15 17.05 8.61
C VAL A 143 12.57 18.32 7.86
N GLN A 144 13.10 19.32 8.57
CA GLN A 144 13.58 20.56 7.94
C GLN A 144 14.72 20.30 6.95
N LEU A 145 15.63 19.35 7.25
CA LEU A 145 16.69 18.93 6.33
C LEU A 145 16.12 18.31 5.06
N ILE A 146 15.13 17.42 5.17
CA ILE A 146 14.46 16.81 4.01
C ILE A 146 13.80 17.90 3.15
N ILE A 147 13.01 18.80 3.77
CA ILE A 147 12.33 19.87 3.04
C ILE A 147 13.32 20.83 2.37
N ARG A 148 14.39 21.22 3.06
CA ARG A 148 15.46 22.03 2.46
C ARG A 148 16.09 21.32 1.26
N GLY A 149 16.33 20.01 1.38
CA GLY A 149 16.88 19.20 0.29
C GLY A 149 16.00 19.18 -0.96
N ILE A 150 14.67 19.11 -0.78
CA ILE A 150 13.67 19.17 -1.86
C ILE A 150 13.66 20.54 -2.55
N LEU A 151 13.79 21.62 -1.76
CA LEU A 151 13.71 22.99 -2.25
C LEU A 151 15.02 23.50 -2.88
N GLN A 152 16.10 22.71 -2.89
CA GLN A 152 17.35 23.13 -3.52
C GLN A 152 17.19 23.23 -5.06
N PRO A 153 17.65 24.33 -5.67
CA PRO A 153 17.61 24.49 -7.12
C PRO A 153 18.54 23.47 -7.79
N ASN A 154 18.16 23.02 -9.00
CA ASN A 154 18.94 22.06 -9.81
C ASN A 154 19.18 20.69 -9.19
N ARG A 155 18.37 20.29 -8.18
CA ARG A 155 18.43 18.96 -7.57
C ARG A 155 18.24 17.85 -8.62
N GLU A 156 19.10 16.84 -8.61
CA GLU A 156 18.89 15.62 -9.41
C GLU A 156 17.50 15.03 -9.15
N GLN A 157 16.77 14.71 -10.23
CA GLN A 157 15.39 14.21 -10.16
C GLN A 157 15.23 13.00 -9.24
N LEU A 158 16.19 12.06 -9.25
CA LEU A 158 16.14 10.86 -8.41
C LEU A 158 16.31 11.19 -6.91
N ALA A 159 17.27 12.05 -6.57
CA ALA A 159 17.49 12.48 -5.19
C ALA A 159 16.29 13.31 -4.67
N GLY A 160 15.77 14.23 -5.50
CA GLY A 160 14.55 14.98 -5.19
C GLY A 160 13.34 14.07 -4.96
N THR A 161 13.18 13.04 -5.79
CA THR A 161 12.10 12.04 -5.64
C THR A 161 12.25 11.24 -4.35
N ALA A 162 13.46 10.81 -4.01
CA ALA A 162 13.72 10.06 -2.78
C ALA A 162 13.46 10.89 -1.50
N LEU A 163 13.79 12.18 -1.53
CA LEU A 163 13.41 13.11 -0.46
C LEU A 163 11.90 13.35 -0.40
N ALA A 164 11.25 13.51 -1.56
CA ALA A 164 9.80 13.64 -1.64
C ALA A 164 9.09 12.39 -1.12
N GLN A 165 9.63 11.19 -1.33
CA GLN A 165 9.10 9.95 -0.73
C GLN A 165 9.18 9.97 0.80
N LEU A 166 10.32 10.40 1.36
CA LEU A 166 10.46 10.55 2.81
C LEU A 166 9.48 11.60 3.36
N ALA A 167 9.33 12.73 2.67
CA ALA A 167 8.37 13.76 3.04
C ALA A 167 6.92 13.26 2.92
N ALA A 168 6.60 12.51 1.87
CA ALA A 168 5.28 11.93 1.65
C ALA A 168 4.93 10.92 2.74
N ALA A 169 5.85 10.02 3.12
CA ALA A 169 5.62 9.09 4.23
C ALA A 169 5.25 9.83 5.55
N ILE A 170 5.85 10.99 5.79
CA ILE A 170 5.57 11.83 6.97
C ILE A 170 4.24 12.60 6.82
N LEU A 171 3.99 13.18 5.65
CA LEU A 171 2.85 14.07 5.41
C LEU A 171 1.55 13.33 5.06
N TRP A 172 1.64 12.11 4.54
CA TRP A 172 0.49 11.32 4.12
C TRP A 172 -0.51 11.10 5.26
N ASN A 173 0.01 10.77 6.44
CA ASN A 173 -0.78 10.58 7.64
C ASN A 173 -1.51 11.87 8.05
N GLU A 174 -0.85 13.02 7.93
CA GLU A 174 -1.47 14.32 8.23
C GLU A 174 -2.55 14.68 7.21
N TRP A 175 -2.30 14.54 5.91
CA TRP A 175 -3.28 14.90 4.88
C TRP A 175 -4.57 14.09 4.97
N ARG A 176 -4.46 12.81 5.31
CA ARG A 176 -5.62 11.92 5.51
C ARG A 176 -6.46 12.35 6.71
N VAL A 177 -5.83 12.65 7.85
CA VAL A 177 -6.53 13.03 9.08
C VAL A 177 -7.26 14.37 8.93
N HIS A 178 -6.68 15.32 8.20
CA HIS A 178 -7.26 16.66 8.01
C HIS A 178 -8.23 16.77 6.81
N GLY A 179 -8.53 15.67 6.10
CA GLY A 179 -9.57 15.63 5.07
C GLY A 179 -9.34 16.58 3.88
N CYS A 180 -8.08 16.82 3.51
CA CYS A 180 -7.69 17.80 2.50
C CYS A 180 -7.91 17.29 1.05
N MET A 181 -9.18 16.98 0.68
CA MET A 181 -9.55 16.36 -0.60
C MET A 181 -9.02 17.07 -1.84
N TYR A 182 -8.99 18.41 -1.85
CA TYR A 182 -8.47 19.17 -2.99
C TYR A 182 -7.02 18.79 -3.31
N ARG A 183 -6.18 18.61 -2.28
CA ARG A 183 -4.78 18.22 -2.44
C ARG A 183 -4.65 16.77 -2.89
N MET A 184 -5.48 15.88 -2.36
CA MET A 184 -5.49 14.46 -2.77
C MET A 184 -5.88 14.30 -4.25
N VAL A 185 -6.90 15.03 -4.70
CA VAL A 185 -7.32 15.03 -6.11
C VAL A 185 -6.22 15.62 -7.00
N ALA A 186 -5.62 16.75 -6.60
CA ALA A 186 -4.52 17.37 -7.35
C ALA A 186 -3.31 16.42 -7.48
N LEU A 187 -2.95 15.73 -6.39
CA LEU A 187 -1.87 14.75 -6.39
C LEU A 187 -2.19 13.56 -7.29
N THR A 188 -3.39 12.98 -7.16
CA THR A 188 -3.80 11.82 -7.97
C THR A 188 -3.78 12.15 -9.46
N ARG A 189 -4.23 13.35 -9.84
CA ARG A 189 -4.15 13.84 -11.23
C ARG A 189 -2.71 14.04 -11.69
N ALA A 190 -1.83 14.55 -10.83
CA ALA A 190 -0.41 14.73 -11.15
C ALA A 190 0.34 13.39 -11.31
N LEU A 191 -0.09 12.34 -10.61
CA LEU A 191 0.44 10.98 -10.76
C LEU A 191 0.01 10.31 -12.08
N ASP A 192 -1.03 10.83 -12.74
CA ASP A 192 -1.54 10.35 -14.03
C ASP A 192 -1.83 8.84 -14.05
N ILE A 193 -2.46 8.34 -12.97
CA ILE A 193 -2.76 6.92 -12.76
C ILE A 193 -3.75 6.41 -13.84
N LYS A 194 -3.31 5.44 -14.64
CA LYS A 194 -4.03 4.95 -15.84
C LYS A 194 -4.13 3.43 -15.91
N SER A 195 -5.18 2.95 -16.59
CA SER A 195 -5.40 1.53 -16.92
C SER A 195 -5.18 0.62 -15.71
N VAL A 196 -4.36 -0.44 -15.83
CA VAL A 196 -4.06 -1.39 -14.76
C VAL A 196 -3.56 -0.75 -13.45
N GLN A 197 -2.96 0.44 -13.49
CA GLN A 197 -2.54 1.13 -12.28
C GLN A 197 -3.74 1.53 -11.40
N ARG A 198 -4.95 1.64 -11.95
CA ARG A 198 -6.16 1.91 -11.17
C ARG A 198 -6.60 0.71 -10.34
N ASP A 199 -6.27 -0.50 -10.75
CA ASP A 199 -6.49 -1.72 -9.95
C ASP A 199 -5.52 -1.76 -8.77
N THR A 200 -4.25 -1.39 -9.00
CA THR A 200 -3.21 -1.45 -7.96
C THR A 200 -3.17 -0.22 -7.05
N LEU A 201 -3.46 0.97 -7.56
CA LEU A 201 -3.31 2.26 -6.86
C LEU A 201 -4.63 3.02 -6.66
N GLY A 202 -5.76 2.53 -7.19
CA GLY A 202 -7.06 3.18 -7.04
C GLY A 202 -7.49 3.35 -5.57
N TYR A 203 -6.96 2.50 -4.69
CA TYR A 203 -7.18 2.58 -3.25
C TYR A 203 -6.74 3.93 -2.62
N ILE A 204 -5.86 4.69 -3.28
CA ILE A 204 -5.41 6.01 -2.81
C ILE A 204 -6.59 6.98 -2.64
N MET A 205 -7.56 6.93 -3.56
CA MET A 205 -8.74 7.79 -3.54
C MET A 205 -9.96 7.07 -2.97
N PHE A 206 -9.92 5.75 -2.79
CA PHE A 206 -11.02 4.97 -2.24
C PHE A 206 -10.97 4.90 -0.70
N PRO A 207 -12.06 5.16 0.05
CA PRO A 207 -13.36 5.73 -0.31
C PRO A 207 -13.43 7.24 0.04
N MET A 208 -12.33 7.97 -0.12
CA MET A 208 -12.14 9.31 0.43
C MET A 208 -13.19 10.35 0.00
N PRO A 209 -13.66 10.42 -1.27
CA PRO A 209 -14.71 11.33 -1.67
C PRO A 209 -16.00 11.19 -0.85
N GLU A 210 -16.40 9.97 -0.50
CA GLU A 210 -17.61 9.73 0.30
C GLU A 210 -17.41 10.23 1.74
N LEU A 211 -16.28 9.89 2.35
CA LEU A 211 -15.95 10.29 3.72
C LEU A 211 -15.87 11.80 3.92
N CYS A 212 -15.53 12.53 2.86
CA CYS A 212 -15.43 13.98 2.86
C CYS A 212 -16.68 14.68 2.30
N GLY A 213 -17.76 13.94 1.98
CA GLY A 213 -19.01 14.50 1.45
C GLY A 213 -18.86 15.13 0.06
N ARG A 214 -17.90 14.65 -0.74
CA ARG A 214 -17.63 15.10 -2.13
C ARG A 214 -18.16 14.07 -3.13
N PHE A 215 -19.46 13.79 -3.08
CA PHE A 215 -20.09 12.71 -3.86
C PHE A 215 -19.92 12.86 -5.37
N ASN A 216 -20.02 14.07 -5.93
CA ASN A 216 -19.78 14.29 -7.37
C ASN A 216 -18.37 13.86 -7.81
N VAL A 217 -17.35 14.10 -6.96
CA VAL A 217 -15.98 13.64 -7.23
C VAL A 217 -15.89 12.12 -7.11
N GLY A 218 -16.61 11.54 -6.14
CA GLY A 218 -16.72 10.10 -5.97
C GLY A 218 -17.33 9.41 -7.19
N ILE A 219 -18.47 9.91 -7.67
CA ILE A 219 -19.17 9.36 -8.84
C ILE A 219 -18.22 9.33 -10.04
N VAL A 220 -17.61 10.47 -10.40
CA VAL A 220 -16.67 10.53 -11.53
C VAL A 220 -15.51 9.54 -11.33
N HIS A 221 -14.91 9.52 -10.14
CA HIS A 221 -13.78 8.64 -9.87
C HIS A 221 -14.12 7.15 -10.00
N TYR A 222 -15.24 6.71 -9.43
CA TYR A 222 -15.63 5.30 -9.49
C TYR A 222 -16.14 4.90 -10.87
N THR A 223 -16.79 5.80 -11.63
CA THR A 223 -17.10 5.56 -13.05
C THR A 223 -15.84 5.28 -13.85
N GLU A 224 -14.82 6.14 -13.75
CA GLU A 224 -13.53 5.93 -14.43
C GLU A 224 -12.85 4.62 -14.00
N MET A 225 -13.05 4.16 -12.76
CA MET A 225 -12.52 2.88 -12.32
C MET A 225 -13.27 1.70 -12.95
N VAL A 226 -14.60 1.73 -12.98
CA VAL A 226 -15.43 0.68 -13.61
C VAL A 226 -15.08 0.53 -15.09
N GLU A 227 -14.97 1.65 -15.81
CA GLU A 227 -14.62 1.68 -17.25
C GLU A 227 -13.29 0.95 -17.54
N VAL A 228 -12.30 1.04 -16.63
CA VAL A 228 -11.02 0.34 -16.80
C VAL A 228 -11.19 -1.17 -16.78
N TYR A 229 -12.04 -1.72 -15.92
CA TYR A 229 -12.23 -3.17 -15.86
C TYR A 229 -13.00 -3.68 -17.08
N GLU A 230 -14.03 -2.96 -17.52
CA GLU A 230 -14.76 -3.30 -18.75
C GLU A 230 -13.87 -3.25 -19.99
N GLN A 231 -12.99 -2.25 -20.06
CA GLN A 231 -12.03 -2.12 -21.15
C GLN A 231 -10.96 -3.24 -21.08
N ALA A 232 -10.46 -3.55 -19.88
CA ALA A 232 -9.50 -4.62 -19.68
C ALA A 232 -10.05 -6.00 -20.10
N GLU A 233 -11.33 -6.30 -19.81
CA GLU A 233 -11.96 -7.55 -20.23
C GLU A 233 -11.94 -7.71 -21.77
N LYS A 234 -12.27 -6.63 -22.50
CA LYS A 234 -12.25 -6.60 -23.96
C LYS A 234 -10.83 -6.75 -24.51
N GLU A 235 -9.89 -5.95 -24.01
CA GLU A 235 -8.49 -5.95 -24.47
C GLU A 235 -7.79 -7.28 -24.21
N ILE A 236 -8.00 -7.89 -23.05
CA ILE A 236 -7.41 -9.20 -22.71
C ILE A 236 -8.01 -10.28 -23.61
N SER A 237 -9.32 -10.24 -23.88
CA SER A 237 -9.99 -11.18 -24.79
C SER A 237 -9.44 -11.07 -26.22
N GLU A 238 -9.22 -9.85 -26.71
CA GLU A 238 -8.59 -9.62 -28.02
C GLU A 238 -7.13 -10.10 -28.05
N ALA A 239 -6.37 -9.85 -26.98
CA ALA A 239 -5.00 -10.30 -26.85
C ALA A 239 -4.91 -11.84 -26.83
N LEU A 240 -5.85 -12.53 -26.19
CA LEU A 240 -5.95 -13.99 -26.22
C LEU A 240 -6.17 -14.51 -27.64
N ILE A 241 -7.11 -13.93 -28.39
CA ILE A 241 -7.34 -14.28 -29.79
C ILE A 241 -6.08 -14.04 -30.63
N GLY A 242 -5.42 -12.90 -30.42
CA GLY A 242 -4.16 -12.56 -31.07
C GLY A 242 -3.03 -13.56 -30.77
N ALA A 243 -2.92 -14.02 -29.52
CA ALA A 243 -1.92 -14.99 -29.11
C ALA A 243 -2.09 -16.33 -29.84
N TYR A 244 -3.33 -16.83 -29.97
CA TYR A 244 -3.62 -18.04 -30.76
C TYR A 244 -3.33 -17.85 -32.25
N ARG A 245 -3.75 -16.72 -32.84
CA ARG A 245 -3.53 -16.43 -34.26
C ARG A 245 -2.04 -16.34 -34.63
N ASN A 246 -1.23 -15.78 -33.73
CA ASN A 246 0.19 -15.53 -33.97
C ASN A 246 1.10 -16.66 -33.46
N GLY A 247 0.55 -17.75 -32.91
CA GLY A 247 1.32 -18.86 -32.36
C GLY A 247 2.07 -18.54 -31.06
N ALA A 248 1.69 -17.48 -30.34
CA ALA A 248 2.28 -17.07 -29.07
C ALA A 248 1.70 -17.85 -27.87
N PHE A 249 1.64 -19.18 -27.97
CA PHE A 249 0.99 -20.06 -26.99
C PHE A 249 1.56 -19.92 -25.58
N MET A 250 2.85 -19.60 -25.45
CA MET A 250 3.51 -19.40 -24.16
C MET A 250 2.93 -18.21 -23.36
N GLN A 251 2.26 -17.26 -24.01
CA GLN A 251 1.63 -16.12 -23.34
C GLN A 251 0.19 -16.36 -22.92
N VAL A 252 -0.46 -17.39 -23.47
CA VAL A 252 -1.87 -17.71 -23.17
C VAL A 252 -2.10 -17.92 -21.67
N PRO A 253 -1.28 -18.71 -20.93
CA PRO A 253 -1.45 -18.86 -19.49
C PRO A 253 -1.38 -17.54 -18.73
N ASN A 254 -0.44 -16.66 -19.09
CA ASN A 254 -0.26 -15.35 -18.45
C ASN A 254 -1.47 -14.43 -18.69
N LEU A 255 -2.04 -14.47 -19.91
CA LEU A 255 -3.24 -13.68 -20.25
C LEU A 255 -4.49 -14.20 -19.54
N VAL A 256 -4.63 -15.52 -19.38
CA VAL A 256 -5.72 -16.13 -18.60
C VAL A 256 -5.59 -15.77 -17.13
N GLU A 257 -4.39 -15.85 -16.56
CA GLU A 257 -4.13 -15.45 -15.17
C GLU A 257 -4.44 -13.96 -14.95
N LEU A 258 -4.08 -13.10 -15.90
CA LEU A 258 -4.42 -11.68 -15.85
C LEU A 258 -5.94 -11.45 -15.92
N ALA A 259 -6.64 -12.17 -16.80
CA ALA A 259 -8.10 -12.09 -16.91
C ALA A 259 -8.78 -12.47 -15.59
N ASP A 260 -8.38 -13.60 -15.00
CA ASP A 260 -8.92 -14.08 -13.72
C ASP A 260 -8.63 -13.08 -12.59
N LYS A 261 -7.40 -12.54 -12.54
CA LYS A 261 -6.99 -11.57 -11.52
C LYS A 261 -7.75 -10.24 -11.61
N MET A 262 -8.03 -9.76 -12.83
CA MET A 262 -8.83 -8.54 -13.04
C MET A 262 -10.30 -8.78 -12.72
N LYS A 263 -10.86 -9.91 -13.16
CA LYS A 263 -12.26 -10.29 -12.90
C LYS A 263 -12.56 -10.47 -11.41
N ARG A 264 -11.60 -11.02 -10.65
CA ARG A 264 -11.71 -11.26 -9.21
C ARG A 264 -11.18 -10.10 -8.36
N SER A 265 -10.83 -8.96 -8.96
CA SER A 265 -10.34 -7.81 -8.19
C SER A 265 -11.40 -7.33 -7.20
N ALA A 266 -11.05 -7.31 -5.91
CA ALA A 266 -11.91 -6.70 -4.90
C ALA A 266 -12.14 -5.20 -5.20
N MET A 267 -11.14 -4.51 -5.75
CA MET A 267 -11.23 -3.10 -6.11
C MET A 267 -12.23 -2.86 -7.25
N SER A 268 -12.35 -3.81 -8.20
CA SER A 268 -13.38 -3.77 -9.24
C SER A 268 -14.79 -3.81 -8.64
N VAL A 269 -15.04 -4.80 -7.77
CA VAL A 269 -16.33 -4.93 -7.08
C VAL A 269 -16.63 -3.70 -6.24
N GLY A 270 -15.67 -3.25 -5.42
CA GLY A 270 -15.84 -2.07 -4.57
C GLY A 270 -16.12 -0.79 -5.36
N ALA A 271 -15.45 -0.59 -6.48
CA ALA A 271 -15.69 0.56 -7.36
C ALA A 271 -17.09 0.49 -7.99
N ASN A 272 -17.52 -0.67 -8.47
CA ASN A 272 -18.86 -0.85 -9.03
C ASN A 272 -19.96 -0.61 -7.96
N GLU A 273 -19.82 -1.18 -6.77
CA GLU A 273 -20.74 -0.97 -5.66
C GLU A 273 -20.86 0.52 -5.28
N LEU A 274 -19.73 1.23 -5.16
CA LEU A 274 -19.73 2.65 -4.83
C LEU A 274 -20.26 3.53 -5.96
N HIS A 275 -19.94 3.19 -7.21
CA HIS A 275 -20.48 3.89 -8.37
C HIS A 275 -22.02 3.80 -8.39
N ARG A 276 -22.58 2.60 -8.26
CA ARG A 276 -24.04 2.39 -8.23
C ARG A 276 -24.67 3.10 -7.04
N TYR A 277 -24.11 2.92 -5.85
CA TYR A 277 -24.59 3.53 -4.62
C TYR A 277 -24.64 5.07 -4.69
N LEU A 278 -23.55 5.71 -5.10
CA LEU A 278 -23.49 7.17 -5.17
C LEU A 278 -24.33 7.72 -6.33
N SER A 279 -24.34 7.06 -7.49
CA SER A 279 -25.14 7.51 -8.64
C SER A 279 -26.63 7.49 -8.31
N ALA A 280 -27.12 6.40 -7.73
CA ALA A 280 -28.52 6.29 -7.34
C ALA A 280 -28.95 7.31 -6.28
N LEU A 281 -28.07 7.65 -5.34
CA LEU A 281 -28.40 8.58 -4.25
C LEU A 281 -28.28 10.05 -4.64
N PHE A 282 -27.39 10.39 -5.59
CA PHE A 282 -26.99 11.78 -5.82
C PHE A 282 -27.01 12.25 -7.28
N ALA A 283 -27.12 11.34 -8.26
CA ALA A 283 -27.07 11.69 -9.68
C ALA A 283 -28.35 11.32 -10.45
N ILE A 284 -29.06 10.29 -10.02
CA ILE A 284 -30.27 9.81 -10.70
C ILE A 284 -31.51 10.46 -10.06
N ASP A 285 -32.25 11.22 -10.84
CA ASP A 285 -33.47 11.92 -10.38
C ASP A 285 -34.71 11.00 -10.38
N ASN A 286 -34.74 10.00 -11.27
CA ASN A 286 -35.84 9.05 -11.36
C ASN A 286 -35.72 7.97 -10.27
N ILE A 287 -36.73 7.86 -9.40
CA ILE A 287 -36.73 6.93 -8.28
C ILE A 287 -36.68 5.47 -8.76
N ASP A 288 -37.44 5.10 -9.79
CA ASP A 288 -37.46 3.73 -10.30
C ASP A 288 -36.08 3.34 -10.86
N GLU A 289 -35.45 4.26 -11.59
CA GLU A 289 -34.10 4.06 -12.11
C GLU A 289 -33.07 3.95 -10.97
N ALA A 290 -33.12 4.85 -9.97
CA ALA A 290 -32.23 4.84 -8.82
C ALA A 290 -32.37 3.54 -8.00
N VAL A 291 -33.59 3.07 -7.79
CA VAL A 291 -33.88 1.83 -7.07
C VAL A 291 -33.34 0.61 -7.84
N ASN A 292 -33.54 0.58 -9.17
CA ASN A 292 -32.96 -0.48 -10.01
C ASN A 292 -31.42 -0.43 -10.01
N THR A 293 -30.81 0.76 -10.03
CA THR A 293 -29.36 0.93 -9.92
C THR A 293 -28.81 0.45 -8.58
N LEU A 294 -29.50 0.74 -7.46
CA LEU A 294 -29.12 0.24 -6.12
C LEU A 294 -29.20 -1.28 -6.04
N HIS A 295 -30.26 -1.87 -6.59
CA HIS A 295 -30.43 -3.31 -6.61
C HIS A 295 -29.29 -4.02 -7.36
N GLY A 296 -28.88 -3.46 -8.51
CA GLY A 296 -27.77 -4.00 -9.31
C GLY A 296 -28.16 -5.17 -10.22
N SER A 297 -27.15 -5.86 -10.75
CA SER A 297 -27.36 -7.06 -11.59
C SER A 297 -27.67 -8.29 -10.74
N ASP A 298 -28.21 -9.33 -11.38
CA ASP A 298 -28.50 -10.62 -10.74
C ASP A 298 -27.25 -11.52 -10.67
N ASP A 299 -26.08 -10.97 -11.04
CA ASP A 299 -24.82 -11.70 -11.01
C ASP A 299 -24.39 -11.93 -9.57
N THR A 300 -24.14 -13.19 -9.24
CA THR A 300 -23.66 -13.56 -7.91
C THR A 300 -22.19 -13.21 -7.76
N ILE A 301 -21.88 -12.38 -6.77
CA ILE A 301 -20.50 -12.06 -6.40
C ILE A 301 -19.92 -13.20 -5.54
N GLU A 302 -18.85 -13.83 -6.04
CA GLU A 302 -18.08 -14.84 -5.30
C GLU A 302 -17.13 -14.16 -4.30
N TRP A 303 -17.69 -13.61 -3.21
CA TRP A 303 -16.97 -12.79 -2.22
C TRP A 303 -15.67 -13.44 -1.70
N ASP A 304 -15.69 -14.75 -1.47
CA ASP A 304 -14.56 -15.49 -0.89
C ASP A 304 -13.43 -15.78 -1.91
N LEU A 305 -13.67 -15.50 -3.20
CA LEU A 305 -12.69 -15.65 -4.29
C LEU A 305 -12.06 -14.32 -4.72
N LEU A 306 -12.44 -13.21 -4.09
CA LEU A 306 -11.91 -11.89 -4.43
C LEU A 306 -10.42 -11.76 -4.06
N THR A 307 -9.65 -11.14 -4.94
CA THR A 307 -8.20 -10.96 -4.79
C THR A 307 -7.83 -9.53 -4.39
N ASP A 308 -6.81 -9.40 -3.55
CA ASP A 308 -6.19 -8.11 -3.21
C ASP A 308 -5.07 -7.76 -4.19
N ASN A 309 -5.40 -6.93 -5.17
CA ASN A 309 -4.45 -6.46 -6.18
C ASN A 309 -3.76 -5.15 -5.79
N ARG A 310 -4.06 -4.56 -4.62
CA ARG A 310 -3.51 -3.27 -4.21
C ARG A 310 -1.98 -3.36 -4.05
N ASP A 311 -1.30 -2.37 -4.62
CA ASP A 311 0.13 -2.18 -4.39
C ASP A 311 0.34 -1.28 -3.17
N LEU A 312 0.36 -1.90 -1.99
CA LEU A 312 0.62 -1.21 -0.72
C LEU A 312 2.11 -0.86 -0.53
N SER A 313 2.98 -1.22 -1.48
CA SER A 313 4.43 -0.96 -1.42
C SER A 313 4.87 0.28 -2.20
N VAL A 314 3.96 0.88 -2.97
CA VAL A 314 4.21 2.06 -3.82
C VAL A 314 4.75 3.27 -3.04
N ILE A 315 4.22 3.50 -1.83
CA ILE A 315 4.80 4.44 -0.86
C ILE A 315 5.61 3.57 0.11
N PRO A 316 6.95 3.53 -0.02
CA PRO A 316 7.76 2.69 0.85
C PRO A 316 7.61 3.18 2.28
N SER A 317 7.18 2.28 3.17
CA SER A 317 7.29 2.51 4.60
C SER A 317 8.74 2.26 4.99
N PHE A 318 9.37 3.29 5.56
CA PHE A 318 10.69 3.17 6.16
C PHE A 318 10.61 2.89 7.66
N GLU A 319 9.41 2.75 8.23
CA GLU A 319 9.25 2.52 9.66
C GLU A 319 9.61 1.07 10.02
N ARG A 320 10.03 0.86 11.28
CA ARG A 320 10.36 -0.47 11.81
C ARG A 320 9.10 -1.34 11.85
N ASN A 321 8.86 -2.08 10.77
CA ASN A 321 7.81 -3.10 10.74
C ASN A 321 8.45 -4.43 10.39
N ILE A 322 8.18 -5.44 11.21
CA ILE A 322 8.59 -6.82 10.90
C ILE A 322 7.74 -7.23 9.70
N LYS A 323 8.34 -7.81 8.66
CA LYS A 323 7.63 -8.22 7.42
C LYS A 323 6.32 -8.97 7.70
N GLN A 324 6.29 -9.78 8.75
CA GLN A 324 5.11 -10.50 9.22
C GLN A 324 3.96 -9.59 9.68
N GLU A 325 4.25 -8.50 10.39
CA GLU A 325 3.24 -7.52 10.80
C GLU A 325 2.61 -6.82 9.59
N LEU A 326 3.40 -6.54 8.54
CA LEU A 326 2.88 -5.94 7.31
C LEU A 326 1.97 -6.91 6.52
N ASP A 327 2.35 -8.18 6.45
CA ASP A 327 1.54 -9.21 5.80
C ASP A 327 0.22 -9.44 6.56
N ASP A 328 0.24 -9.36 7.89
CA ASP A 328 -0.95 -9.45 8.74
C ASP A 328 -1.87 -8.25 8.51
N ILE A 329 -1.32 -7.03 8.56
CA ILE A 329 -2.06 -5.79 8.27
C ILE A 329 -2.67 -5.83 6.86
N ARG A 330 -1.95 -6.32 5.86
CA ARG A 330 -2.48 -6.44 4.50
C ARG A 330 -3.69 -7.36 4.45
N ARG A 331 -3.63 -8.52 5.11
CA ARG A 331 -4.75 -9.47 5.15
C ARG A 331 -5.95 -8.86 5.87
N ASP A 332 -5.74 -8.26 7.03
CA ASP A 332 -6.81 -7.64 7.82
C ASP A 332 -7.52 -6.53 7.03
N THR A 333 -6.74 -5.68 6.35
CA THR A 333 -7.28 -4.54 5.60
C THR A 333 -7.97 -4.94 4.31
N GLN A 334 -7.59 -6.07 3.72
CA GLN A 334 -8.32 -6.67 2.61
C GLN A 334 -9.65 -7.23 3.10
N GLN A 335 -9.64 -7.98 4.20
CA GLN A 335 -10.84 -8.57 4.77
C GLN A 335 -11.85 -7.48 5.12
N GLU A 336 -11.41 -6.41 5.80
CA GLU A 336 -12.26 -5.28 6.12
C GLU A 336 -12.84 -4.62 4.86
N PHE A 337 -12.01 -4.42 3.83
CA PHE A 337 -12.46 -3.84 2.58
C PHE A 337 -13.57 -4.69 1.92
N VAL A 338 -13.40 -6.02 1.89
CA VAL A 338 -14.39 -6.94 1.34
C VAL A 338 -15.66 -6.94 2.20
N ASP A 339 -15.55 -7.01 3.52
CA ASP A 339 -16.70 -7.01 4.43
C ASP A 339 -17.52 -5.72 4.31
N MET A 340 -16.86 -4.57 4.19
CA MET A 340 -17.51 -3.28 4.03
C MET A 340 -18.20 -3.14 2.67
N THR A 341 -17.55 -3.64 1.61
CA THR A 341 -18.15 -3.68 0.27
C THR A 341 -19.37 -4.59 0.24
N ARG A 342 -19.26 -5.78 0.84
CA ARG A 342 -20.34 -6.77 0.95
C ARG A 342 -21.53 -6.26 1.78
N LEU A 343 -21.26 -5.56 2.89
CA LEU A 343 -22.30 -4.92 3.70
C LEU A 343 -23.06 -3.87 2.89
N ARG A 344 -22.34 -3.04 2.13
CA ARG A 344 -22.93 -2.01 1.27
C ARG A 344 -23.75 -2.62 0.14
N HIS A 345 -23.27 -3.70 -0.45
CA HIS A 345 -23.97 -4.45 -1.49
C HIS A 345 -25.33 -4.96 -0.98
N TYR A 346 -25.34 -5.71 0.12
CA TYR A 346 -26.59 -6.23 0.70
C TYR A 346 -27.53 -5.12 1.19
N LEU A 347 -26.99 -4.00 1.67
CA LEU A 347 -27.79 -2.83 2.01
C LEU A 347 -28.46 -2.23 0.76
N SER A 348 -27.72 -2.10 -0.34
CA SER A 348 -28.21 -1.53 -1.59
C SER A 348 -29.27 -2.44 -2.24
N GLN A 349 -29.07 -3.76 -2.20
CA GLN A 349 -30.06 -4.75 -2.65
C GLN A 349 -31.35 -4.66 -1.82
N ALA A 350 -31.25 -4.69 -0.49
CA ALA A 350 -32.42 -4.60 0.37
C ALA A 350 -33.22 -3.29 0.16
N ILE A 351 -32.52 -2.16 -0.07
CA ILE A 351 -33.18 -0.88 -0.41
C ILE A 351 -33.83 -0.97 -1.79
N GLY A 352 -33.14 -1.54 -2.78
CA GLY A 352 -33.66 -1.75 -4.13
C GLY A 352 -34.94 -2.59 -4.13
N SER A 353 -34.92 -3.73 -3.46
CA SER A 353 -36.07 -4.62 -3.32
C SER A 353 -37.22 -3.97 -2.56
N ALA A 354 -36.92 -3.17 -1.53
CA ALA A 354 -37.93 -2.42 -0.80
C ALA A 354 -38.63 -1.36 -1.66
N GLY A 355 -37.93 -0.80 -2.66
CA GLY A 355 -38.51 0.11 -3.64
C GLY A 355 -39.08 -0.58 -4.88
N GLY A 356 -39.13 -1.92 -4.92
CA GLY A 356 -39.73 -2.68 -6.02
C GLY A 356 -38.86 -2.80 -7.27
N ALA A 357 -37.53 -2.70 -7.14
CA ALA A 357 -36.60 -2.92 -8.25
C ALA A 357 -36.93 -4.22 -8.99
N LYS A 358 -36.93 -4.21 -10.32
CA LYS A 358 -37.23 -5.38 -11.17
C LYS A 358 -38.55 -6.11 -10.85
N GLY A 359 -39.49 -5.46 -10.16
CA GLY A 359 -40.73 -6.11 -9.71
C GLY A 359 -40.59 -6.90 -8.41
N ALA A 360 -39.56 -6.63 -7.60
CA ALA A 360 -39.28 -7.30 -6.35
C ALA A 360 -40.49 -7.28 -5.40
N GLY A 361 -40.83 -8.46 -4.91
CA GLY A 361 -41.92 -8.68 -3.96
C GLY A 361 -41.45 -8.85 -2.51
N PRO A 362 -42.38 -9.12 -1.56
CA PRO A 362 -42.04 -9.33 -0.16
C PRO A 362 -41.07 -10.50 0.10
N GLU A 363 -41.09 -11.52 -0.76
CA GLU A 363 -40.20 -12.69 -0.65
C GLU A 363 -38.75 -12.32 -0.94
N GLU A 364 -38.50 -11.61 -2.03
CA GLU A 364 -37.17 -11.14 -2.44
C GLU A 364 -36.60 -10.14 -1.44
N LEU A 365 -37.40 -9.15 -1.02
CA LEU A 365 -37.03 -8.25 0.08
C LEU A 365 -36.68 -9.03 1.36
N GLY A 366 -37.45 -10.07 1.68
CA GLY A 366 -37.19 -10.94 2.83
C GLY A 366 -35.83 -11.65 2.75
N ALA A 367 -35.46 -12.13 1.57
CA ALA A 367 -34.16 -12.76 1.30
C ALA A 367 -33.01 -11.76 1.45
N ASP A 368 -33.10 -10.58 0.82
CA ASP A 368 -32.05 -9.56 0.86
C ASP A 368 -31.83 -9.01 2.27
N VAL A 369 -32.91 -8.76 3.00
CA VAL A 369 -32.84 -8.32 4.40
C VAL A 369 -32.22 -9.41 5.28
N THR A 370 -32.43 -10.69 4.96
CA THR A 370 -31.79 -11.79 5.68
C THR A 370 -30.28 -11.80 5.42
N LEU A 371 -29.84 -11.69 4.17
CA LEU A 371 -28.42 -11.59 3.82
C LEU A 371 -27.75 -10.39 4.51
N LEU A 372 -28.39 -9.22 4.45
CA LEU A 372 -27.92 -8.01 5.13
C LEU A 372 -27.77 -8.22 6.64
N LYS A 373 -28.77 -8.82 7.30
CA LYS A 373 -28.72 -9.06 8.76
C LYS A 373 -27.63 -10.03 9.15
N VAL A 374 -27.49 -11.13 8.43
CA VAL A 374 -26.45 -12.14 8.69
C VAL A 374 -25.06 -11.52 8.57
N HIS A 375 -24.81 -10.78 7.48
CA HIS A 375 -23.51 -10.14 7.28
C HIS A 375 -23.26 -8.98 8.24
N LEU A 376 -24.28 -8.19 8.58
CA LEU A 376 -24.17 -7.13 9.58
C LEU A 376 -23.78 -7.68 10.95
N GLU A 377 -24.34 -8.82 11.35
CA GLU A 377 -24.00 -9.49 12.60
C GLU A 377 -22.57 -10.04 12.58
N HIS A 378 -22.14 -10.62 11.45
CA HIS A 378 -20.73 -10.97 11.24
C HIS A 378 -19.80 -9.77 11.44
N CYS A 379 -20.06 -8.64 10.78
CA CYS A 379 -19.24 -7.43 10.96
C CYS A 379 -19.23 -6.94 12.42
N ARG A 380 -20.36 -7.01 13.12
CA ARG A 380 -20.43 -6.62 14.55
C ARG A 380 -19.57 -7.49 15.45
N GLN A 381 -19.51 -8.79 15.17
CA GLN A 381 -18.71 -9.74 15.92
C GLN A 381 -17.22 -9.61 15.59
N SER A 382 -16.88 -9.46 14.31
CA SER A 382 -15.50 -9.33 13.84
C SER A 382 -14.84 -8.03 14.30
N TYR A 383 -15.61 -6.95 14.46
CA TYR A 383 -15.08 -5.60 14.69
C TYR A 383 -15.55 -4.97 16.01
N SER A 384 -15.75 -5.78 17.06
CA SER A 384 -16.16 -5.30 18.39
C SER A 384 -15.13 -4.34 19.00
N VAL A 385 -15.60 -3.19 19.51
CA VAL A 385 -14.73 -2.08 19.97
C VAL A 385 -13.97 -2.45 21.25
N ASN A 386 -12.64 -2.45 21.20
CA ASN A 386 -11.77 -2.25 22.36
C ASN A 386 -11.26 -0.80 22.36
N GLU A 387 -11.58 -0.02 23.40
CA GLU A 387 -11.28 1.43 23.50
C GLU A 387 -9.78 1.78 23.39
N GLN A 388 -8.88 0.82 23.60
CA GLN A 388 -7.42 1.03 23.53
C GLN A 388 -6.83 0.91 22.11
N GLN A 389 -7.54 0.33 21.15
CA GLN A 389 -7.09 0.20 19.76
C GLN A 389 -7.39 1.43 18.88
N VAL A 390 -8.03 2.44 19.47
CA VAL A 390 -8.55 3.64 18.79
C VAL A 390 -7.47 4.49 18.11
N ILE A 391 -6.20 4.37 18.51
CA ILE A 391 -5.11 5.22 17.97
C ILE A 391 -4.32 4.53 16.85
N SER A 392 -4.22 3.20 16.84
CA SER A 392 -3.48 2.47 15.79
C SER A 392 -4.37 2.12 14.59
N ILE A 393 -5.68 1.95 14.80
CA ILE A 393 -6.66 1.61 13.76
C ILE A 393 -7.10 2.84 12.93
N MET A 394 -6.81 4.07 13.39
CA MET A 394 -6.99 5.29 12.58
C MET A 394 -6.21 5.26 11.26
N LEU A 395 -5.19 4.40 11.16
CA LEU A 395 -4.33 4.29 10.00
C LEU A 395 -4.86 3.39 8.89
N LEU A 396 -5.91 2.59 9.03
CA LEU A 396 -6.29 1.66 7.95
C LEU A 396 -7.77 1.21 7.89
N SER A 397 -8.65 1.71 8.75
CA SER A 397 -9.94 1.05 8.97
C SER A 397 -11.08 2.03 9.27
N LEU A 398 -12.16 1.92 8.51
CA LEU A 398 -13.33 2.82 8.42
C LEU A 398 -14.41 2.53 9.46
N LEU A 399 -14.21 1.51 10.30
CA LEU A 399 -15.26 0.93 11.15
C LEU A 399 -15.83 1.88 12.21
N LEU A 400 -14.98 2.73 12.80
CA LEU A 400 -15.41 3.62 13.89
C LEU A 400 -16.27 4.79 13.41
N ARG A 401 -16.16 5.19 12.14
CA ARG A 401 -17.03 6.24 11.60
C ARG A 401 -18.32 5.70 11.03
N VAL A 402 -18.37 4.48 10.47
CA VAL A 402 -19.64 3.93 9.98
C VAL A 402 -20.61 3.64 11.14
N ILE A 403 -20.18 3.20 12.32
CA ILE A 403 -21.10 3.05 13.47
C ILE A 403 -21.66 4.43 13.93
N PHE A 404 -20.86 5.49 13.87
CA PHE A 404 -21.29 6.86 14.22
C PHE A 404 -22.11 7.54 13.12
N ILE A 405 -21.79 7.27 11.86
CA ILE A 405 -22.50 7.71 10.67
C ILE A 405 -23.82 6.93 10.56
N SER A 406 -23.88 5.64 10.85
CA SER A 406 -25.13 4.88 11.01
C SER A 406 -26.01 5.47 12.11
N TYR A 407 -25.45 6.05 13.19
CA TYR A 407 -26.25 6.72 14.23
C TYR A 407 -26.76 8.12 13.82
N GLN A 408 -26.00 8.87 13.02
CA GLN A 408 -26.45 10.14 12.42
C GLN A 408 -27.41 9.91 11.23
N TYR A 409 -27.13 8.93 10.37
CA TYR A 409 -27.99 8.48 9.28
C TYR A 409 -29.24 7.80 9.83
N TYR A 410 -29.24 7.16 11.02
CA TYR A 410 -30.47 6.69 11.67
C TYR A 410 -31.43 7.85 12.00
N ARG A 411 -30.94 9.07 12.25
CA ARG A 411 -31.81 10.27 12.41
C ARG A 411 -32.30 10.84 11.08
N ILE A 412 -31.51 10.74 10.00
CA ILE A 412 -31.89 11.18 8.65
C ILE A 412 -32.85 10.17 7.98
N PHE A 413 -32.53 8.88 8.06
CA PHE A 413 -33.39 7.77 7.66
C PHE A 413 -34.63 7.61 8.54
N LYS A 414 -34.69 8.17 9.76
CA LYS A 414 -35.97 8.25 10.50
C LYS A 414 -37.03 9.02 9.73
N GLY A 415 -36.65 10.01 8.92
CA GLY A 415 -37.55 10.73 8.01
C GLY A 415 -37.90 9.95 6.74
N PHE A 416 -36.97 9.12 6.24
CA PHE A 416 -37.17 8.28 5.04
C PHE A 416 -37.99 7.02 5.34
N PHE A 417 -37.74 6.34 6.46
CA PHE A 417 -38.56 5.25 6.99
C PHE A 417 -39.95 5.73 7.43
N LEU A 418 -40.12 6.97 7.93
CA LEU A 418 -41.45 7.52 8.18
C LEU A 418 -42.25 7.66 6.88
N LYS A 419 -41.60 8.06 5.78
CA LYS A 419 -42.22 8.14 4.44
C LYS A 419 -42.55 6.77 3.86
N ILE A 420 -41.66 5.79 3.98
CA ILE A 420 -41.91 4.40 3.53
C ILE A 420 -43.02 3.74 4.37
N HIS A 421 -43.07 3.98 5.68
CA HIS A 421 -44.14 3.46 6.55
C HIS A 421 -45.51 4.16 6.33
N LEU A 422 -45.51 5.37 5.75
CA LEU A 422 -46.71 6.08 5.29
C LEU A 422 -47.18 5.58 3.92
N VAL A 423 -46.27 5.15 3.04
CA VAL A 423 -46.60 4.54 1.74
C VAL A 423 -47.07 3.09 1.90
N ALA A 424 -46.55 2.34 2.87
CA ALA A 424 -46.99 0.97 3.19
C ALA A 424 -48.33 0.89 3.98
N LYS A 425 -49.01 2.02 4.21
CA LYS A 425 -50.32 2.10 4.88
C LYS A 425 -51.46 2.62 3.98
N VAL A 426 -51.19 2.78 2.68
CA VAL A 426 -52.19 2.94 1.61
C VAL A 426 -52.08 1.70 0.73
#